data_AF-A0ABD3QI34-F1
#
_entry.id   AF-A0ABD3QI34-F1
#
_cell.length_a   1.000
_cell.length_b   1.000
_cell.length_c   1.000
_cell.angle_alpha   90.00
_cell.angle_beta   90.00
_cell.angle_gamma   90.00
#
_symmetry.space_group_name_H-M   'P 1'
#
loop_
_entity.id
_entity.type
_entity.pdbx_description
1 polymer ?
#
loop_
_entity_poly.entity_id
_entity_poly.type
_entity_poly.pdbx_seq_one_letter_code
_entity_poly.pdbx_strand_id
1 'polypeptide(L)'
;MHPPLDRPHPDCQSEINDLHLCHATTSKLKFWGCNEVKYALDRCLREEKLRLLEVLNRDAGEKRAAEEDVYRMALGKDISFEDYLNTDKDFNKAMAEKKKEI
;
A
#
# COMPACT_ATOMS: atom_id res chain seq x y z
N MET A 1 -22.10 4.98 -11.51
CA MET A 1 -21.21 6.15 -11.69
C MET A 1 -19.88 5.84 -11.02
N HIS A 2 -18.76 5.98 -11.74
CA HIS A 2 -17.39 5.81 -11.20
C HIS A 2 -16.94 7.09 -10.48
N PRO A 3 -15.93 7.05 -9.59
CA PRO A 3 -15.26 8.24 -9.08
C PRO A 3 -14.69 9.09 -10.24
N PRO A 4 -14.46 10.40 -10.06
CA PRO A 4 -13.90 11.25 -11.12
C PRO A 4 -12.59 10.68 -11.68
N LEU A 5 -12.52 10.56 -13.01
CA LEU A 5 -11.38 10.03 -13.78
C LEU A 5 -10.47 11.18 -14.26
N ASP A 6 -10.48 12.30 -13.56
CA ASP A 6 -9.82 13.55 -13.99
C ASP A 6 -8.29 13.48 -13.92
N ARG A 7 -7.75 12.46 -13.25
CA ARG A 7 -6.32 12.21 -13.16
C ARG A 7 -5.87 11.21 -14.24
N PRO A 8 -4.61 11.27 -14.69
CA PRO A 8 -4.10 10.32 -15.67
C PRO A 8 -4.13 8.89 -15.12
N HIS A 9 -4.63 7.98 -15.94
CA HIS A 9 -4.67 6.53 -15.70
C HIS A 9 -3.87 5.84 -16.82
N PRO A 10 -2.53 5.83 -16.72
CA PRO A 10 -1.66 5.35 -17.80
C PRO A 10 -1.97 3.90 -18.21
N ASP A 11 -2.43 3.06 -17.27
CA ASP A 11 -2.70 1.65 -17.53
C ASP A 11 -4.12 1.42 -18.07
N CYS A 12 -5.06 2.34 -17.80
CA CYS A 12 -6.50 2.15 -18.06
C CYS A 12 -7.12 3.19 -19.03
N GLN A 13 -6.29 3.95 -19.74
CA GLN A 13 -6.78 5.03 -20.60
C GLN A 13 -7.70 4.51 -21.73
N SER A 14 -7.47 3.29 -22.22
CA SER A 14 -8.33 2.61 -23.20
C SER A 14 -9.76 2.44 -22.68
N GLU A 15 -9.92 1.87 -21.50
CA GLU A 15 -11.21 1.57 -20.88
C GLU A 15 -11.98 2.84 -20.54
N ILE A 16 -11.27 3.91 -20.17
CA ILE A 16 -11.84 5.25 -19.96
C ILE A 16 -12.40 5.80 -21.27
N ASN A 17 -11.64 5.68 -22.36
CA ASN A 17 -12.08 6.13 -23.69
C ASN A 17 -13.31 5.34 -24.17
N ASP A 18 -13.34 4.04 -23.93
CA ASP A 18 -14.49 3.19 -24.25
C ASP A 18 -15.74 3.61 -23.47
N LEU A 19 -15.58 3.96 -22.18
CA LEU A 19 -16.70 4.43 -21.38
C LEU A 19 -17.22 5.79 -21.87
N HIS A 20 -16.32 6.72 -22.22
CA HIS A 20 -16.69 7.99 -22.84
C HIS A 20 -17.43 7.79 -24.16
N LEU A 21 -16.95 6.88 -25.01
CA LEU A 21 -17.61 6.51 -26.26
C LEU A 21 -19.01 5.95 -25.99
N CYS A 22 -19.14 5.05 -25.01
CA CYS A 22 -20.43 4.45 -24.67
C CYS A 22 -21.43 5.51 -24.18
N HIS A 23 -21.01 6.43 -23.31
CA HIS A 23 -21.85 7.54 -22.85
C HIS A 23 -22.19 8.56 -23.95
N ALA A 24 -21.32 8.75 -24.94
CA ALA A 24 -21.56 9.65 -26.07
C ALA A 24 -22.55 9.07 -27.09
N THR A 25 -22.53 7.75 -27.28
CA THR A 25 -23.32 7.04 -28.30
C THR A 25 -24.63 6.44 -27.77
N THR A 26 -24.71 6.16 -26.47
CA THR A 26 -25.87 5.53 -25.85
C THR A 26 -26.84 6.56 -25.28
N SER A 27 -28.13 6.39 -25.56
CA SER A 27 -29.18 7.24 -24.98
C SER A 27 -29.15 7.22 -23.45
N LYS A 28 -29.28 8.39 -22.83
CA LYS A 28 -29.37 8.56 -21.37
C LYS A 28 -30.56 7.83 -20.72
N LEU A 29 -31.54 7.38 -21.52
CA LEU A 29 -32.67 6.57 -21.05
C LEU A 29 -32.33 5.08 -20.88
N LYS A 30 -31.19 4.62 -21.43
CA LYS A 30 -30.71 3.24 -21.26
C LYS A 30 -29.77 3.17 -20.06
N PHE A 31 -30.35 3.08 -18.87
CA PHE A 31 -29.61 2.97 -17.60
C PHE A 31 -28.66 1.77 -17.51
N TRP A 32 -28.84 0.74 -18.34
CA TRP A 32 -28.05 -0.49 -18.36
C TRP A 32 -27.06 -0.57 -19.55
N GLY A 33 -27.00 0.45 -20.41
CA GLY A 33 -26.37 0.34 -21.73
C GLY A 33 -24.84 0.25 -21.75
N CYS A 34 -24.16 0.63 -20.66
CA CYS A 34 -22.70 0.70 -20.60
C CYS A 34 -22.09 -0.18 -19.50
N ASN A 35 -22.82 -1.18 -19.00
CA ASN A 35 -22.38 -1.99 -17.87
C ASN A 35 -21.12 -2.79 -18.17
N GLU A 36 -21.03 -3.42 -19.35
CA GLU A 36 -19.85 -4.21 -19.74
C GLU A 36 -18.58 -3.36 -19.78
N VAL A 37 -18.67 -2.19 -20.41
CA VAL A 37 -17.56 -1.23 -20.50
C VAL A 37 -17.17 -0.74 -19.11
N LYS A 38 -18.18 -0.47 -18.26
CA LYS A 38 -17.94 -0.12 -16.85
C LYS A 38 -17.24 -1.24 -16.09
N TYR A 39 -17.62 -2.50 -16.26
CA TYR A 39 -16.99 -3.62 -15.56
C TYR A 39 -15.53 -3.81 -16.02
N ALA A 40 -15.25 -3.63 -17.32
CA ALA A 40 -13.89 -3.65 -17.84
C ALA A 40 -13.03 -2.55 -17.20
N LEU A 41 -13.56 -1.32 -17.13
CA LEU A 41 -12.89 -0.20 -16.46
C LEU A 41 -12.64 -0.47 -14.97
N ASP A 42 -13.65 -0.94 -14.24
CA ASP A 42 -13.53 -1.23 -12.81
C ASP A 42 -12.43 -2.28 -12.55
N ARG A 43 -12.31 -3.28 -13.43
CA ARG A 43 -11.25 -4.30 -13.36
C ARG A 43 -9.87 -3.68 -13.57
N CYS A 44 -9.70 -2.88 -14.62
CA CYS A 44 -8.41 -2.24 -14.89
C CYS A 44 -7.98 -1.32 -13.75
N LEU A 45 -8.89 -0.44 -13.28
CA LEU A 45 -8.58 0.50 -12.19
C LEU A 45 -8.21 -0.21 -10.89
N ARG A 46 -8.78 -1.39 -10.64
CA ARG A 46 -8.39 -2.23 -9.50
C ARG A 46 -6.96 -2.73 -9.64
N GLU A 47 -6.57 -3.22 -10.81
CA GLU A 47 -5.22 -3.72 -11.09
C GLU A 47 -4.18 -2.60 -11.01
N GLU A 48 -4.44 -1.46 -11.65
CA GLU A 48 -3.58 -0.27 -11.58
C GLU A 48 -3.39 0.19 -10.12
N LYS A 49 -4.49 0.24 -9.34
CA LYS A 49 -4.42 0.57 -7.90
C LYS A 49 -3.52 -0.39 -7.14
N LEU A 50 -3.64 -1.70 -7.36
CA LEU A 50 -2.82 -2.69 -6.67
C LEU A 50 -1.34 -2.51 -6.99
N ARG A 51 -1.00 -2.34 -8.27
CA ARG A 51 0.37 -2.06 -8.71
C ARG A 51 0.94 -0.78 -8.10
N LEU A 52 0.16 0.30 -8.07
CA LEU A 52 0.58 1.55 -7.46
C LEU A 52 0.79 1.41 -5.96
N LEU A 53 -0.10 0.70 -5.26
CA LEU A 53 0.05 0.45 -3.82
C LEU A 53 1.30 -0.39 -3.52
N GLU A 54 1.63 -1.37 -4.36
CA GLU A 54 2.86 -2.14 -4.21
C GLU A 54 4.11 -1.24 -4.30
N VAL A 55 4.16 -0.37 -5.32
CA VAL A 55 5.28 0.57 -5.49
C VAL A 55 5.35 1.59 -4.35
N LEU A 56 4.21 2.12 -3.91
CA LEU A 56 4.15 3.13 -2.85
C LEU A 56 4.47 2.56 -1.46
N ASN A 57 4.13 1.29 -1.23
CA ASN A 57 4.33 0.65 0.07
C ASN A 57 5.64 -0.14 0.16
N ARG A 58 6.44 -0.22 -0.91
CA ARG A 58 7.71 -0.96 -0.94
C ARG A 58 8.67 -0.59 0.19
N ASP A 59 8.67 0.68 0.58
CA ASP A 59 9.54 1.27 1.60
C ASP A 59 8.77 1.66 2.88
N ALA A 60 7.53 1.18 3.03
CA ALA A 60 6.69 1.54 4.17
C ALA A 60 7.30 1.08 5.51
N GLY A 61 7.95 -0.09 5.52
CA GLY A 61 8.65 -0.59 6.70
C GLY A 61 9.86 0.28 7.08
N GLU A 62 10.65 0.68 6.08
CA GLU A 62 11.84 1.53 6.29
C GLU A 62 11.44 2.93 6.78
N LYS A 63 10.43 3.55 6.15
CA LYS A 63 9.89 4.85 6.58
C LYS A 63 9.36 4.79 8.00
N ARG A 64 8.58 3.75 8.32
CA ARG A 64 8.06 3.57 9.68
C ARG A 64 9.19 3.38 10.70
N ALA A 65 10.21 2.58 10.38
CA ALA A 65 11.35 2.39 11.26
C ALA A 65 12.12 3.71 11.49
N ALA A 66 12.30 4.52 10.44
CA ALA A 66 12.91 5.84 10.54
C ALA A 66 12.07 6.82 11.41
N GLU A 67 10.75 6.83 11.24
CA GLU A 67 9.83 7.61 12.08
C GLU A 67 9.87 7.18 13.55
N GLU A 68 9.86 5.86 13.81
CA GLU A 68 9.97 5.30 15.15
C GLU A 68 11.32 5.62 15.81
N ASP A 69 12.41 5.67 15.02
CA ASP A 69 13.74 6.03 15.51
C ASP A 69 13.83 7.51 15.92
N VAL A 70 13.32 8.40 15.07
CA VAL A 70 13.21 9.84 15.39
C VAL A 70 12.36 10.05 16.64
N TYR A 71 11.24 9.31 16.76
CA TYR A 71 10.38 9.38 17.93
C TYR A 71 11.09 8.88 19.20
N ARG A 72 11.87 7.80 19.12
CA ARG A 72 12.70 7.28 20.22
C ARG A 72 13.75 8.29 20.67
N MET A 73 14.44 8.95 19.73
CA MET A 73 15.38 10.03 20.03
C MET A 73 14.68 11.21 20.74
N ALA A 74 13.51 11.61 20.26
CA ALA A 74 12.73 12.70 20.86
C ALA A 74 12.25 12.40 22.29
N LEU A 75 12.01 11.13 22.61
CA LEU A 75 11.61 10.67 23.94
C LEU A 75 12.77 10.47 24.93
N GLY A 76 14.03 10.68 24.53
CA GLY A 76 15.19 10.46 25.41
C GLY A 76 15.37 9.00 25.82
N LYS A 77 14.98 8.06 24.94
CA LYS A 77 15.31 6.64 25.07
C LYS A 77 16.51 6.37 24.16
N ASP A 78 17.69 6.63 24.68
CA ASP A 78 18.95 6.72 23.92
C ASP A 78 19.44 5.37 23.38
N ILE A 79 18.84 4.26 23.83
CA ILE A 79 19.25 2.90 23.48
C ILE A 79 18.09 2.16 22.80
N SER A 80 18.42 1.37 21.77
CA SER A 80 17.45 0.48 21.12
C SER A 80 17.03 -0.66 22.07
N PHE A 81 15.94 -1.37 21.73
CA PHE A 81 15.53 -2.53 22.54
C PHE A 81 16.57 -3.65 22.48
N GLU A 82 17.17 -3.91 21.31
CA GLU A 82 18.33 -4.79 21.17
C GLU A 82 19.49 -4.35 22.06
N ASP A 83 19.84 -3.06 22.09
CA ASP A 83 20.94 -2.56 22.93
C ASP A 83 20.61 -2.71 24.42
N TYR A 84 19.37 -2.45 24.80
CA TYR A 84 18.88 -2.71 26.16
C TYR A 84 19.03 -4.19 26.53
N LEU A 85 18.58 -5.11 25.68
CA LEU A 85 18.70 -6.56 25.91
C LEU A 85 20.17 -7.00 26.00
N ASN A 86 21.05 -6.42 25.18
CA ASN A 86 22.48 -6.71 25.24
C ASN A 86 23.12 -6.20 26.54
N THR A 87 22.57 -5.16 27.16
CA THR A 87 23.00 -4.71 28.51
C THR A 87 22.37 -5.51 29.65
N ASP A 88 21.28 -6.24 29.41
CA ASP A 88 20.57 -7.03 30.41
C ASP A 88 21.32 -8.34 30.72
N LYS A 89 21.77 -8.49 31.97
CA LYS A 89 22.57 -9.64 32.39
C LYS A 89 21.75 -10.93 32.45
N ASP A 90 20.48 -10.85 32.82
CA ASP A 90 19.62 -12.01 32.97
C ASP A 90 19.24 -12.57 31.60
N PHE A 91 18.94 -11.68 30.64
CA PHE A 91 18.73 -12.04 29.24
C PHE A 91 19.94 -12.74 28.64
N ASN A 92 21.14 -12.15 28.77
CA ASN A 92 22.37 -12.73 28.26
C ASN A 92 22.67 -14.12 28.85
N LYS A 93 22.40 -14.29 30.15
CA LYS A 93 22.56 -15.59 30.82
C LYS A 93 21.59 -16.63 30.24
N ALA A 94 20.31 -16.29 30.11
CA ALA A 94 19.31 -17.19 29.53
C ALA A 94 19.65 -17.59 28.08
N MET A 95 20.16 -16.65 27.27
CA MET A 95 20.59 -16.93 25.89
C MET A 95 21.83 -17.82 25.84
N ALA A 96 22.79 -17.64 26.75
CA ALA A 96 23.96 -18.49 26.87
C ALA A 96 23.60 -19.92 27.32
N GLU A 97 22.61 -20.06 28.21
CA GLU A 97 22.07 -21.36 28.63
C GLU A 97 21.38 -22.07 27.46
N LYS A 98 20.48 -21.37 26.75
CA LYS A 98 19.82 -21.89 25.55
C LYS A 98 20.80 -22.33 24.46
N LYS A 99 21.91 -21.60 24.28
CA LYS A 99 22.95 -21.96 23.30
C LYS A 99 23.72 -23.24 23.67
N LYS A 100 23.73 -23.64 24.94
CA LYS A 100 24.35 -24.90 25.41
C LYS A 100 23.42 -26.10 25.27
N GLU A 101 22.12 -25.87 25.12
CA GLU A 101 21.09 -26.91 24.95
C GLU A 101 20.91 -27.36 23.50
N ILE A 102 21.61 -26.71 22.55
CA ILE A 102 21.65 -27.03 21.11
C ILE A 102 23.02 -27.65 20.79
#